data_AF-A0A924LTU8-F1
#
_entry.id   AF-A0A924LTU8-F1
#
_cell.length_a   1.000
_cell.length_b   1.000
_cell.length_c   1.000
_cell.angle_alpha   90.00
_cell.angle_beta   90.00
_cell.angle_gamma   90.00
#
_symmetry.space_group_name_H-M   'P 1'
#
loop_
_entity.id
_entity.type
_entity.pdbx_description
1 polymer ?
#
loop_
_entity_poly.entity_id
_entity_poly.type
_entity_poly.pdbx_seq_one_letter_code
_entity_poly.pdbx_strand_id
1 'polypeptide(L)' 'MKTNENLQKDVQDALKYEQLLHAAEIGVTVHDGIVTLTGTVDNYIKKAEAENATKKVA' A
#
# COMPACT_ATOMS: atom_id res chain seq x y z
N MET A 1 19.30 -4.62 -4.50
CA MET A 1 18.58 -3.40 -4.08
C MET A 1 17.24 -3.43 -4.76
N LYS A 2 16.12 -3.38 -4.03
CA LYS A 2 14.80 -3.22 -4.67
C LYS A 2 14.78 -1.83 -5.33
N THR A 3 14.41 -1.76 -6.61
CA THR A 3 14.16 -0.47 -7.25
C THR A 3 12.84 0.10 -6.75
N ASN A 4 12.67 1.41 -6.83
CA ASN A 4 11.41 2.07 -6.45
C ASN A 4 10.21 1.44 -7.16
N GLU A 5 10.36 1.05 -8.43
CA GLU A 5 9.33 0.39 -9.22
C GLU A 5 8.96 -1.00 -8.70
N ASN A 6 9.97 -1.80 -8.29
CA ASN A 6 9.69 -3.11 -7.69
C ASN A 6 9.01 -2.96 -6.32
N LEU A 7 9.48 -2.03 -5.49
CA LEU A 7 8.87 -1.78 -4.18
C LEU A 7 7.43 -1.28 -4.32
N GLN A 8 7.17 -0.38 -5.27
CA GLN A 8 5.83 0.11 -5.56
C GLN A 8 4.91 -1.04 -5.96
N LYS A 9 5.37 -1.92 -6.85
CA LYS A 9 4.60 -3.06 -7.31
C LYS A 9 4.30 -4.05 -6.19
N ASP A 10 5.30 -4.37 -5.36
CA ASP A 10 5.11 -5.26 -4.22
C ASP A 10 4.07 -4.71 -3.23
N VAL A 11 4.10 -3.40 -2.96
CA VAL A 11 3.12 -2.74 -2.07
C VAL A 11 1.73 -2.75 -2.71
N GLN A 12 1.62 -2.47 -4.01
CA GLN A 12 0.35 -2.52 -4.74
C GLN A 12 -0.26 -3.92 -4.71
N ASP A 13 0.54 -4.96 -4.94
CA ASP A 13 0.10 -6.35 -4.86
C ASP A 13 -0.35 -6.70 -3.44
N ALA A 14 0.42 -6.35 -2.41
CA ALA A 14 0.04 -6.60 -1.02
C ALA A 14 -1.31 -5.96 -0.66
N LEU A 15 -1.53 -4.70 -1.03
CA LEU A 15 -2.81 -4.01 -0.80
C LEU A 15 -3.96 -4.66 -1.57
N LYS A 16 -3.72 -5.15 -2.79
CA LYS A 16 -4.72 -5.85 -3.60
C LYS A 16 -5.14 -7.21 -3.03
N TYR A 17 -4.18 -7.91 -2.39
CA TYR A 17 -4.42 -9.19 -1.74
C TYR A 17 -5.16 -9.05 -0.39
N GLU A 18 -5.09 -7.88 0.26
CA GLU A 18 -5.83 -7.62 1.49
C GLU A 18 -7.33 -7.44 1.22
N GLN A 19 -8.13 -8.44 1.62
CA GLN A 19 -9.58 -8.49 1.38
C GLN A 19 -10.31 -7.24 1.91
N LEU A 20 -9.83 -6.67 3.01
CA LEU A 20 -10.40 -5.48 3.63
C LEU A 20 -10.19 -4.21 2.77
N LEU A 21 -9.18 -4.20 1.90
CA LEU A 21 -8.78 -3.06 1.08
C LEU A 21 -9.19 -3.20 -0.39
N HIS A 22 -9.79 -4.32 -0.78
CA HIS A 22 -10.15 -4.62 -2.16
C HIS A 22 -11.08 -3.58 -2.82
N ALA A 23 -11.90 -2.89 -2.02
CA ALA A 23 -12.80 -1.82 -2.48
C ALA A 23 -12.21 -0.40 -2.33
N ALA A 24 -11.02 -0.27 -1.74
CA ALA A 24 -10.41 1.03 -1.51
C ALA A 24 -9.58 1.46 -2.73
N GLU A 25 -9.79 2.69 -3.19
CA GLU A 25 -8.94 3.31 -4.20
C GLU A 25 -7.70 3.90 -3.50
N ILE A 26 -6.68 3.06 -3.31
CA ILE A 26 -5.39 3.45 -2.72
C ILE A 26 -4.33 3.56 -3.82
N GLY A 27 -3.86 4.78 -4.06
CA GLY A 27 -2.66 5.07 -4.82
C GLY A 27 -1.40 4.78 -4.01
N VAL A 28 -0.38 4.23 -4.68
CA VAL A 28 0.92 3.94 -4.10
C VAL A 28 1.98 4.65 -4.93
N THR A 29 2.86 5.41 -4.28
CA THR A 29 3.99 6.07 -4.92
C THR A 29 5.25 5.79 -4.12
N VAL A 30 6.34 5.45 -4.81
CA VAL A 30 7.64 5.22 -4.16
C VAL A 30 8.67 6.18 -4.70
N HIS A 31 9.30 6.93 -3.80
CA HIS A 31 10.36 7.87 -4.15
C HIS A 31 11.53 7.70 -3.18
N ASP A 32 12.71 7.38 -3.69
CA ASP A 32 13.92 7.16 -2.89
C ASP A 32 13.71 6.15 -1.74
N GLY A 33 13.01 5.05 -2.01
CA GLY A 33 12.65 4.05 -1.00
C GLY A 33 11.54 4.47 -0.03
N ILE A 34 11.04 5.69 -0.09
CA ILE A 34 9.91 6.17 0.72
C ILE A 34 8.60 5.82 0.02
N VAL A 35 7.78 5.00 0.68
CA VAL A 35 6.45 4.62 0.21
C VAL A 35 5.41 5.61 0.72
N THR A 36 4.65 6.21 -0.19
CA THR A 36 3.51 7.08 0.10
C THR A 36 2.22 6.42 -0.36
N LEU A 37 1.25 6.33 0.56
CA LEU A 37 -0.10 5.85 0.28
C LEU A 37 -1.05 7.04 0.21
N THR A 38 -1.86 7.13 -0.84
CA THR A 38 -2.88 8.17 -1.03
C THR A 38 -4.20 7.51 -1.38
N GLY A 39 -5.33 8.11 -1.02
CA GLY A 39 -6.65 7.53 -1.32
C GLY A 39 -7.68 7.78 -0.24
N THR A 40 -8.87 7.23 -0.46
CA THR A 40 -9.98 7.30 0.50
C THR A 40 -10.34 5.89 0.96
N VAL A 41 -10.60 5.76 2.26
CA VAL A 41 -11.06 4.51 2.87
C VAL A 41 -12.29 4.78 3.72
N ASP A 42 -13.21 3.83 3.74
CA ASP A 42 -14.54 4.00 4.34
C ASP A 42 -14.52 3.94 5.88
N ASN A 43 -13.42 3.45 6.47
CA ASN A 43 -13.27 3.37 7.92
C ASN A 43 -11.80 3.40 8.35
N TYR A 44 -11.60 3.69 9.64
CA TYR A 44 -10.28 3.78 10.25
C TYR A 44 -9.52 2.44 10.26
N ILE A 45 -10.23 1.30 10.37
CA ILE A 45 -9.60 -0.03 10.36
C ILE A 45 -8.91 -0.26 9.01
N LYS A 46 -9.55 0.06 7.89
CA LYS A 46 -8.95 -0.02 6.55
C LYS A 46 -7.73 0.89 6.42
N LYS A 47 -7.74 2.07 7.05
CA LYS A 47 -6.54 2.93 7.10
C LYS A 47 -5.38 2.21 7.79
N ALA A 48 -5.64 1.63 8.97
CA ALA A 48 -4.63 0.91 9.74
C ALA A 48 -4.13 -0.34 8.99
N GLU A 49 -5.02 -1.09 8.33
CA GLU A 49 -4.67 -2.25 7.52
C GLU A 49 -3.84 -1.88 6.29
N ALA A 50 -4.12 -0.75 5.63
CA ALA A 50 -3.30 -0.28 4.52
C ALA A 50 -1.85 0.04 4.94
N GLU A 51 -1.70 0.65 6.12
CA GLU A 51 -0.39 0.89 6.72
C GLU A 51 0.31 -0.43 7.09
N ASN A 52 -0.42 -1.37 7.70
CA ASN A 52 0.10 -2.67 8.10
C ASN A 52 0.55 -3.52 6.91
N ALA A 53 -0.27 -3.59 5.85
CA ALA A 53 0.03 -4.31 4.63
C ALA A 53 1.31 -3.77 3.96
N THR A 54 1.47 -2.45 3.95
CA THR A 54 2.66 -1.79 3.41
C THR A 54 3.92 -2.12 4.22
N LYS A 55 3.83 -2.11 5.57
CA LYS A 55 4.94 -2.47 6.48
C LYS A 55 5.39 -3.92 6.35
N LYS A 56 4.54 -4.84 5.89
CA LYS A 56 4.92 -6.25 5.68
C LYS A 56 5.85 -6.42 4.46
N VAL A 57 5.91 -5.43 3.57
CA VAL A 57 6.63 -5.49 2.28
C VAL A 57 7.95 -4.73 2.31
N ALA A 58 8.00 -3.63 3.07
CA ALA A 58 9.07 -2.63 3.09
C ALA A 58 9.88 -2.66 4.39
#